data_AF-A0A559M9Q8-F1
#
_entry.id   AF-A0A559M9Q8-F1
#
_cell.length_a   1.000
_cell.length_b   1.000
_cell.length_c   1.000
_cell.angle_alpha   90.00
_cell.angle_beta   90.00
_cell.angle_gamma   90.00
#
_symmetry.space_group_name_H-M   'P 1'
#
loop_
_entity.id
_entity.type
_entity.pdbx_description
1 polymer ?
#
loop_
_entity_poly.entity_id
_entity_poly.type
_entity_poly.pdbx_seq_one_letter_code
_entity_poly.pdbx_strand_id
1 'polypeptide(L)'
;MASPNPIVFTAPGLGPDMSIEVFKQIFHVNSMVLKIHSEYFRNYLDSPDKAPAGSVAGAFKYEWVTQVDEDGKGWSLTAKEKVSNKSNGQPFTGKPEEQIEAFKSILCALHIRPITIKTPAQLCQVTELADFYRILPAVSTALNGTLFDNPEFLSTVPSNCVILLEASYKLRNKILFKECFIHVMGPWSKPRFHGLKEQKLKDLGTQKHMQLCMQIMQTQLGLVVMISTGPMVNWGEHSGRQLSAAISDIACDYAVTNDNGKGLIVPLYYRLLCRIPPGTVLLPKVENLLKPMLKSQLVLDKSGKQAGEGIYMDSFLCFEITDEELPWDVKQTTW
;
A
#
# COMPACT_ATOMS: atom_id res chain seq x y z
N MET A 1 -23.04 32.88 2.11
CA MET A 1 -21.72 32.34 2.53
C MET A 1 -20.74 32.67 1.42
N ALA A 2 -19.58 33.26 1.73
CA ALA A 2 -18.59 33.61 0.71
C ALA A 2 -18.09 32.33 0.01
N SER A 3 -18.00 32.34 -1.31
CA SER A 3 -17.40 31.24 -2.06
C SER A 3 -15.94 31.08 -1.61
N PRO A 4 -15.45 29.86 -1.38
CA PRO A 4 -14.07 29.64 -0.97
C PRO A 4 -13.10 30.20 -2.02
N ASN A 5 -11.97 30.73 -1.57
CA ASN A 5 -10.96 31.29 -2.47
C ASN A 5 -10.49 30.21 -3.47
N PRO A 6 -10.35 30.56 -4.77
CA PRO A 6 -9.86 29.61 -5.77
C PRO A 6 -8.45 29.11 -5.45
N ILE A 7 -8.24 27.81 -5.62
CA ILE A 7 -6.91 27.19 -5.53
C ILE A 7 -6.29 27.21 -6.93
N VAL A 8 -5.16 27.91 -7.09
CA VAL A 8 -4.53 28.10 -8.39
C VAL A 8 -3.33 27.17 -8.58
N PHE A 9 -3.36 26.42 -9.67
CA PHE A 9 -2.24 25.64 -10.17
C PHE A 9 -1.63 26.34 -11.38
N THR A 10 -0.33 26.56 -11.31
CA THR A 10 0.48 27.22 -12.33
C THR A 10 1.54 26.26 -12.83
N ALA A 11 1.90 26.39 -14.10
CA ALA A 11 3.03 25.71 -14.71
C ALA A 11 3.94 26.74 -15.39
N PRO A 12 5.26 26.49 -15.53
CA PRO A 12 6.18 27.44 -16.14
C PRO A 12 5.72 27.87 -17.54
N GLY A 13 5.53 29.18 -17.72
CA GLY A 13 5.09 29.76 -19.01
C GLY A 13 3.61 29.54 -19.35
N LEU A 14 2.81 28.91 -18.48
CA LEU A 14 1.40 28.60 -18.72
C LEU A 14 0.51 29.17 -17.60
N GLY A 15 -0.31 30.16 -17.94
CA GLY A 15 -1.37 30.66 -17.06
C GLY A 15 -2.58 29.72 -17.00
N PRO A 16 -3.43 29.80 -15.98
CA PRO A 16 -4.65 29.01 -15.92
C PRO A 16 -5.63 29.47 -17.01
N ASP A 17 -6.15 28.52 -17.78
CA ASP A 17 -7.16 28.72 -18.83
C ASP A 17 -8.43 27.91 -18.57
N MET A 18 -8.48 27.16 -17.46
CA MET A 18 -9.60 26.31 -17.07
C MET A 18 -9.97 26.54 -15.62
N SER A 19 -11.28 26.64 -15.35
CA SER A 19 -11.87 26.66 -14.02
C SER A 19 -12.63 25.36 -13.77
N ILE A 20 -12.33 24.67 -12.67
CA ILE A 20 -12.99 23.44 -12.25
C ILE A 20 -13.60 23.67 -10.87
N GLU A 21 -14.92 23.56 -10.75
CA GLU A 21 -15.61 23.58 -9.48
C GLU A 21 -15.90 22.16 -9.00
N VAL A 22 -15.25 21.74 -7.91
CA VAL A 22 -15.54 20.47 -7.23
C VAL A 22 -16.25 20.76 -5.92
N PHE A 23 -17.53 20.39 -5.82
CA PHE A 23 -18.36 20.60 -4.63
C PHE A 23 -18.19 22.01 -4.00
N LYS A 24 -18.27 23.07 -4.81
CA LYS A 24 -18.08 24.50 -4.47
C LYS A 24 -16.63 24.96 -4.27
N GLN A 25 -15.64 24.07 -4.20
CA GLN A 25 -14.24 24.48 -4.25
C GLN A 25 -13.83 24.71 -5.70
N ILE A 26 -13.34 25.92 -5.99
CA ILE A 26 -12.88 26.30 -7.33
C ILE A 26 -11.37 26.02 -7.44
N PHE A 27 -10.98 25.39 -8.54
CA PHE A 27 -9.60 25.16 -8.96
C PHE A 27 -9.34 25.85 -10.29
N HIS A 28 -8.32 26.69 -10.35
CA HIS A 28 -7.84 27.26 -11.61
C HIS A 28 -6.61 26.49 -12.06
N VAL A 29 -6.67 25.92 -13.26
CA VAL A 29 -5.64 25.03 -13.80
C VAL A 29 -5.39 25.35 -15.27
N ASN A 30 -4.30 24.80 -15.81
CA ASN A 30 -4.03 24.86 -17.24
C ASN A 30 -4.46 23.55 -17.92
N SER A 31 -5.33 23.66 -18.91
CA SER A 31 -5.92 22.55 -19.66
C SER A 31 -4.88 21.70 -20.39
N MET A 32 -3.78 22.29 -20.86
CA MET A 32 -2.71 21.55 -21.54
C MET A 32 -2.02 20.57 -20.59
N VAL A 33 -1.78 20.97 -19.33
CA VAL A 33 -1.18 20.08 -18.32
C VAL A 33 -2.07 18.85 -18.08
N LEU A 34 -3.38 19.06 -17.95
CA LEU A 34 -4.34 17.96 -17.84
C LEU A 34 -4.29 17.03 -19.06
N LYS A 35 -4.29 17.59 -20.28
CA LYS A 35 -4.28 16.80 -21.53
C LYS A 35 -2.98 16.00 -21.74
N ILE A 36 -1.84 16.52 -21.29
CA ILE A 36 -0.55 15.82 -21.37
C ILE A 36 -0.57 14.56 -20.51
N HIS A 37 -1.13 14.64 -19.31
CA HIS A 37 -1.03 13.59 -18.30
C HIS A 37 -2.28 12.72 -18.13
N SER A 38 -3.39 13.06 -18.80
CA SER A 38 -4.66 12.33 -18.74
C SER A 38 -5.23 12.12 -20.14
N GLU A 39 -5.38 10.85 -20.52
CA GLU A 39 -6.10 10.49 -21.73
C GLU A 39 -7.57 10.94 -21.68
N TYR A 40 -8.20 10.88 -20.51
CA TYR A 40 -9.56 11.37 -20.31
C TYR A 40 -9.67 12.84 -20.70
N PHE A 41 -8.86 13.72 -20.13
CA PHE A 41 -8.93 15.15 -20.44
C PHE A 41 -8.53 15.46 -21.88
N ARG A 42 -7.58 14.71 -22.46
CA ARG A 42 -7.21 14.81 -23.87
C ARG A 42 -8.38 14.53 -24.82
N ASN A 43 -9.18 13.50 -24.52
CA ASN A 43 -10.26 13.08 -25.40
C ASN A 43 -11.56 13.88 -25.18
N TYR A 44 -11.82 14.32 -23.94
CA TYR A 44 -13.12 14.92 -23.57
C TYR A 44 -13.13 16.45 -23.46
N LEU A 45 -12.00 17.13 -23.29
CA LEU A 45 -12.03 18.60 -23.19
C LEU A 45 -12.42 19.27 -24.51
N ASP A 46 -11.97 18.72 -25.65
CA ASP A 46 -12.22 19.29 -26.97
C ASP A 46 -13.28 18.51 -27.77
N SER A 47 -13.99 17.57 -27.15
CA SER A 47 -15.02 16.81 -27.85
C SER A 47 -16.15 17.77 -28.29
N PRO A 48 -16.77 17.62 -29.47
CA PRO A 48 -17.78 18.55 -29.97
C PRO A 48 -18.93 18.79 -28.98
N ASP A 49 -19.28 17.75 -28.22
CA ASP A 49 -20.31 17.84 -27.19
C ASP A 49 -19.89 18.68 -25.96
N LYS A 50 -18.60 18.93 -25.74
CA LYS A 50 -18.04 19.57 -24.54
C LYS A 50 -17.18 20.80 -24.85
N ALA A 51 -16.88 21.05 -26.12
CA ALA A 51 -16.23 22.25 -26.57
C ALA A 51 -17.13 23.46 -26.27
N PRO A 52 -16.57 24.58 -25.77
CA PRO A 52 -17.36 25.78 -25.55
C PRO A 52 -18.00 26.19 -26.88
N ALA A 53 -19.33 26.35 -26.88
CA ALA A 53 -20.01 27.00 -27.98
C ALA A 53 -19.36 28.39 -28.13
N GLY A 54 -18.76 28.64 -29.29
CA GLY A 54 -17.75 29.67 -29.48
C GLY A 54 -18.03 30.98 -28.71
N SER A 55 -17.02 31.41 -27.95
CA SER A 55 -16.87 32.77 -27.41
C SER A 55 -18.09 33.34 -26.68
N VAL A 56 -18.19 33.15 -25.36
CA VAL A 56 -19.09 33.96 -24.53
C VAL A 56 -18.45 34.33 -23.18
N ALA A 57 -18.00 35.58 -23.06
CA ALA A 57 -17.88 36.41 -21.84
C ALA A 57 -17.09 35.93 -20.59
N GLY A 58 -16.62 34.68 -20.53
CA GLY A 58 -15.87 34.13 -19.38
C GLY A 58 -14.36 34.38 -19.47
N ALA A 59 -13.71 34.58 -18.31
CA ALA A 59 -12.24 34.72 -18.22
C ALA A 59 -11.47 33.42 -18.51
N PHE A 60 -12.15 32.27 -18.59
CA PHE A 60 -11.54 30.94 -18.79
C PHE A 60 -12.08 30.27 -20.06
N LYS A 61 -11.21 29.52 -20.74
CA LYS A 61 -11.53 28.75 -21.95
C LYS A 61 -12.44 27.55 -21.65
N TYR A 62 -12.28 26.94 -20.49
CA TYR A 62 -13.13 25.83 -20.03
C TYR A 62 -13.64 26.11 -18.62
N GLU A 63 -14.94 25.93 -18.40
CA GLU A 63 -15.56 25.95 -17.07
C GLU A 63 -16.28 24.62 -16.82
N TRP A 64 -15.76 23.82 -15.88
CA TRP A 64 -16.28 22.50 -15.54
C TRP A 64 -16.75 22.48 -14.09
N VAL A 65 -17.81 21.73 -13.80
CA VAL A 65 -18.41 21.63 -12.46
C VAL A 65 -18.68 20.17 -12.11
N THR A 66 -18.83 19.88 -10.82
CA THR A 66 -19.31 18.58 -10.35
C THR A 66 -20.71 18.28 -10.88
N GLN A 67 -20.85 17.11 -11.49
CA GLN A 67 -22.12 16.47 -11.77
C GLN A 67 -22.22 15.22 -10.90
N VAL A 68 -23.23 15.15 -10.03
CA VAL A 68 -23.51 13.97 -9.21
C VAL A 68 -24.29 12.97 -10.07
N ASP A 69 -23.93 11.69 -9.94
CA ASP A 69 -24.60 10.60 -10.65
C ASP A 69 -26.04 10.40 -10.12
N GLU A 70 -26.89 9.72 -10.90
CA GLU A 70 -28.32 9.57 -10.57
C GLU A 70 -28.56 8.85 -9.24
N ASP A 71 -27.63 7.99 -8.81
CA ASP A 71 -27.70 7.26 -7.55
C ASP A 71 -27.24 8.07 -6.34
N GLY A 72 -26.73 9.29 -6.55
CA GLY A 72 -26.20 10.17 -5.50
C GLY A 72 -24.88 9.68 -4.87
N LYS A 73 -24.29 8.59 -5.35
CA LYS A 73 -23.08 7.98 -4.77
C LYS A 73 -21.82 8.32 -5.55
N GLY A 74 -21.93 8.40 -6.88
CA GLY A 74 -20.83 8.79 -7.76
C GLY A 74 -20.89 10.26 -8.16
N TRP A 75 -19.79 10.75 -8.71
CA TRP A 75 -19.73 12.07 -9.33
C TRP A 75 -18.66 12.10 -10.43
N SER A 76 -18.84 13.01 -11.37
CA SER A 76 -17.87 13.29 -12.44
C SER A 76 -17.85 14.77 -12.77
N LEU A 77 -16.88 15.19 -13.59
CA LEU A 77 -16.84 16.55 -14.10
C LEU A 77 -17.59 16.69 -15.42
N THR A 78 -18.33 17.79 -15.56
CA THR A 78 -19.04 18.14 -16.79
C THR A 78 -18.91 19.63 -17.10
N ALA A 79 -19.13 20.00 -18.36
CA ALA A 79 -19.13 21.41 -18.75
C ALA A 79 -20.28 22.17 -18.06
N LYS A 80 -19.98 23.34 -17.49
CA LYS A 80 -20.92 24.17 -16.72
C LYS A 80 -22.21 24.49 -17.50
N GLU A 81 -22.08 24.74 -18.80
CA GLU A 81 -23.18 25.03 -19.72
C GLU A 81 -24.22 23.89 -19.82
N LYS A 82 -23.82 22.63 -19.56
CA LYS A 82 -24.73 21.48 -19.58
C LYS A 82 -25.57 21.35 -18.32
N VAL A 83 -25.09 21.87 -17.19
CA VAL A 83 -25.77 21.74 -15.90
C VAL A 83 -26.92 22.73 -15.79
N SER A 84 -26.80 23.92 -16.39
CA SER A 84 -27.87 24.92 -16.45
C SER A 84 -29.17 24.42 -17.10
N ASN A 85 -29.12 23.33 -17.89
CA ASN A 85 -30.28 22.76 -18.59
C ASN A 85 -30.88 21.52 -17.91
N LYS A 86 -30.27 21.00 -16.83
CA LYS A 86 -30.77 19.83 -16.08
C LYS A 86 -30.89 20.15 -14.60
N SER A 87 -32.03 20.68 -14.19
CA SER A 87 -32.39 20.77 -12.78
C SER A 87 -32.66 19.37 -12.21
N ASN A 88 -32.12 19.11 -11.02
CA ASN A 88 -32.42 18.00 -10.09
C ASN A 88 -31.60 16.70 -10.24
N GLY A 89 -30.27 16.80 -10.22
CA GLY A 89 -29.46 15.67 -9.71
C GLY A 89 -29.70 15.47 -8.21
N GLN A 90 -29.66 14.23 -7.73
CA GLN A 90 -29.71 13.94 -6.30
C GLN A 90 -28.51 14.61 -5.58
N PRO A 91 -28.66 15.02 -4.31
CA PRO A 91 -27.52 15.50 -3.53
C PRO A 91 -26.50 14.37 -3.37
N PHE A 92 -25.22 14.72 -3.39
CA PHE A 92 -24.16 13.76 -3.12
C PHE A 92 -24.28 13.23 -1.69
N THR A 93 -24.30 11.91 -1.56
CA THR A 93 -24.49 11.20 -0.29
C THR A 93 -23.18 10.96 0.47
N GLY A 94 -22.04 11.15 -0.19
CA GLY A 94 -20.72 11.04 0.43
C GLY A 94 -20.28 12.31 1.16
N LYS A 95 -18.98 12.43 1.44
CA LYS A 95 -18.37 13.58 2.11
C LYS A 95 -17.67 14.47 1.07
N PRO A 96 -18.25 15.63 0.70
CA PRO A 96 -17.67 16.51 -0.32
C PRO A 96 -16.23 16.95 -0.02
N GLU A 97 -15.90 17.19 1.25
CA GLU A 97 -14.59 17.69 1.67
C GLU A 97 -13.48 16.66 1.41
N GLU A 98 -13.77 15.37 1.60
CA GLU A 98 -12.83 14.29 1.29
C GLU A 98 -12.60 14.18 -0.22
N GLN A 99 -13.65 14.36 -1.03
CA GLN A 99 -13.56 14.36 -2.49
C GLN A 99 -12.77 15.57 -3.03
N ILE A 100 -12.94 16.75 -2.43
CA ILE A 100 -12.17 17.96 -2.78
C ILE A 100 -10.68 17.72 -2.52
N GLU A 101 -10.30 17.18 -1.36
CA GLU A 101 -8.90 16.93 -1.02
C GLU A 101 -8.29 15.80 -1.86
N ALA A 102 -9.06 14.75 -2.19
CA ALA A 102 -8.63 13.72 -3.12
C ALA A 102 -8.42 14.30 -4.55
N PHE A 103 -9.35 15.13 -5.03
CA PHE A 103 -9.23 15.79 -6.33
C PHE A 103 -8.05 16.76 -6.38
N LYS A 104 -7.83 17.54 -5.32
CA LYS A 104 -6.65 18.39 -5.16
C LYS A 104 -5.35 17.58 -5.21
N SER A 105 -5.32 16.39 -4.61
CA SER A 105 -4.14 15.52 -4.62
C SER A 105 -3.80 15.05 -6.04
N ILE A 106 -4.80 14.70 -6.86
CA ILE A 106 -4.55 14.35 -8.25
C ILE A 106 -4.09 15.57 -9.08
N LEU A 107 -4.61 16.77 -8.83
CA LEU A 107 -4.10 17.99 -9.46
C LEU A 107 -2.65 18.28 -9.08
N CYS A 108 -2.28 18.10 -7.81
CA CYS A 108 -0.88 18.19 -7.39
C CYS A 108 0.00 17.21 -8.17
N ALA A 109 -0.43 15.95 -8.32
CA ALA A 109 0.32 14.95 -9.09
C ALA A 109 0.50 15.36 -10.56
N LEU A 110 -0.56 15.86 -11.22
CA LEU A 110 -0.51 16.32 -12.62
C LEU A 110 0.39 17.54 -12.81
N HIS A 111 0.48 18.40 -11.80
CA HIS A 111 1.34 19.59 -11.81
C HIS A 111 2.73 19.35 -11.22
N ILE A 112 3.13 18.09 -10.98
CA ILE A 112 4.44 17.70 -10.42
C ILE A 112 4.70 18.44 -9.09
N ARG A 113 3.65 18.58 -8.27
CA ARG A 113 3.72 19.11 -6.91
C ARG A 113 3.68 17.95 -5.91
N PRO A 114 4.35 18.07 -4.75
CA PRO A 114 4.23 17.08 -3.69
C PRO A 114 2.76 16.86 -3.30
N ILE A 115 2.40 15.59 -3.11
CA ILE A 115 1.10 15.19 -2.58
C ILE A 115 1.20 14.88 -1.09
N THR A 116 0.13 15.15 -0.34
CA THR A 116 0.05 14.79 1.08
C THR A 116 -1.14 13.87 1.28
N ILE A 117 -0.84 12.61 1.58
CA ILE A 117 -1.83 11.57 1.89
C ILE A 117 -1.89 11.40 3.40
N LYS A 118 -2.99 11.80 4.02
CA LYS A 118 -3.17 11.78 5.47
C LYS A 118 -3.66 10.43 5.97
N THR A 119 -4.53 9.78 5.20
CA THR A 119 -5.19 8.53 5.63
C THR A 119 -5.20 7.46 4.54
N PRO A 120 -5.27 6.17 4.90
CA PRO A 120 -5.47 5.08 3.94
C PRO A 120 -6.71 5.26 3.07
N ALA A 121 -7.82 5.72 3.67
CA ALA A 121 -9.06 6.00 2.95
C ALA A 121 -8.88 7.07 1.87
N GLN A 122 -8.13 8.14 2.18
CA GLN A 122 -7.79 9.18 1.19
C GLN A 122 -6.98 8.59 0.04
N LEU A 123 -6.00 7.72 0.31
CA LEU A 123 -5.22 7.09 -0.78
C LEU A 123 -6.10 6.24 -1.69
N CYS A 124 -7.03 5.46 -1.13
CA CYS A 124 -8.00 4.69 -1.91
C CYS A 124 -8.85 5.62 -2.80
N GLN A 125 -9.39 6.70 -2.25
CA GLN A 125 -10.18 7.68 -3.01
C GLN A 125 -9.36 8.35 -4.12
N VAL A 126 -8.13 8.77 -3.83
CA VAL A 126 -7.20 9.33 -4.83
C VAL A 126 -6.93 8.32 -5.93
N THR A 127 -6.76 7.04 -5.59
CA THR A 127 -6.54 5.95 -6.55
C THR A 127 -7.76 5.74 -7.44
N GLU A 128 -8.97 5.76 -6.88
CA GLU A 128 -10.22 5.61 -7.63
C GLU A 128 -10.45 6.78 -8.60
N LEU A 129 -10.26 8.03 -8.14
CA LEU A 129 -10.32 9.20 -9.02
C LEU A 129 -9.23 9.12 -10.10
N ALA A 130 -8.04 8.64 -9.74
CA ALA A 130 -6.94 8.54 -10.68
C ALA A 130 -7.19 7.48 -11.76
N ASP A 131 -7.82 6.36 -11.41
CA ASP A 131 -8.26 5.35 -12.36
C ASP A 131 -9.32 5.91 -13.31
N PHE A 132 -10.36 6.57 -12.75
CA PHE A 132 -11.44 7.17 -13.52
C PHE A 132 -10.95 8.22 -14.52
N TYR A 133 -10.11 9.17 -14.07
CA TYR A 133 -9.55 10.23 -14.92
C TYR A 133 -8.31 9.78 -15.71
N ARG A 134 -7.92 8.49 -15.67
CA ARG A 134 -6.78 7.94 -16.42
C ARG A 134 -5.44 8.63 -16.11
N ILE A 135 -5.13 8.77 -14.82
CA ILE A 135 -3.95 9.48 -14.28
C ILE A 135 -3.18 8.69 -13.19
N LEU A 136 -3.43 7.38 -13.07
CA LEU A 136 -2.69 6.49 -12.16
C LEU A 136 -1.16 6.64 -12.23
N PRO A 137 -0.51 6.78 -13.43
CA PRO A 137 0.94 6.93 -13.50
C PRO A 137 1.46 8.19 -12.79
N ALA A 138 0.74 9.32 -12.91
CA ALA A 138 1.13 10.58 -12.30
C ALA A 138 1.06 10.48 -10.76
N VAL A 139 -0.01 9.88 -10.23
CA VAL A 139 -0.16 9.65 -8.79
C VAL A 139 0.89 8.69 -8.26
N SER A 140 1.15 7.59 -8.97
CA SER A 140 2.18 6.60 -8.59
C SER A 140 3.56 7.24 -8.46
N THR A 141 3.91 8.11 -9.42
CA THR A 141 5.17 8.85 -9.42
C THR A 141 5.25 9.84 -8.25
N ALA A 142 4.18 10.59 -8.00
CA ALA A 142 4.12 11.56 -6.90
C ALA A 142 4.24 10.89 -5.51
N LEU A 143 3.73 9.66 -5.35
CA LEU A 143 3.86 8.90 -4.11
C LEU A 143 5.31 8.51 -3.80
N ASN A 144 6.11 8.14 -4.81
CA ASN A 144 7.50 7.75 -4.60
C ASN A 144 8.32 8.84 -3.88
N GLY A 145 8.03 10.11 -4.18
CA GLY A 145 8.71 11.24 -3.56
C GLY A 145 8.20 11.64 -2.17
N THR A 146 7.07 11.10 -1.71
CA THR A 146 6.36 11.63 -0.51
C THR A 146 6.13 10.59 0.58
N LEU A 147 6.18 9.30 0.27
CA LEU A 147 5.93 8.23 1.25
C LEU A 147 6.91 8.25 2.43
N PHE A 148 8.20 8.54 2.20
CA PHE A 148 9.24 8.49 3.23
C PHE A 148 9.14 9.59 4.28
N ASP A 149 8.45 10.69 3.95
CA ASP A 149 8.35 11.91 4.76
C ASP A 149 7.02 11.96 5.55
N ASN A 150 6.29 10.85 5.61
CA ASN A 150 4.96 10.79 6.23
C ASN A 150 4.84 9.65 7.26
N PRO A 151 5.52 9.77 8.42
CA PRO A 151 5.52 8.73 9.44
C PRO A 151 4.13 8.44 10.03
N GLU A 152 3.26 9.46 10.09
CA GLU A 152 1.89 9.30 10.61
C GLU A 152 1.08 8.36 9.71
N PHE A 153 1.09 8.59 8.40
CA PHE A 153 0.46 7.67 7.44
C PHE A 153 1.07 6.26 7.51
N LEU A 154 2.40 6.17 7.53
CA LEU A 154 3.11 4.88 7.56
C LEU A 154 2.78 4.05 8.80
N SER A 155 2.56 4.68 9.96
CA SER A 155 2.15 3.99 11.19
C SER A 155 0.80 3.27 11.06
N THR A 156 -0.04 3.68 10.12
CA THR A 156 -1.36 3.07 9.87
C THR A 156 -1.31 1.92 8.87
N VAL A 157 -0.21 1.75 8.12
CA VAL A 157 -0.07 0.75 7.05
C VAL A 157 -0.30 -0.68 7.57
N PRO A 158 0.28 -1.13 8.70
CA PRO A 158 0.08 -2.50 9.18
C PRO A 158 -1.40 -2.84 9.43
N SER A 159 -2.21 -1.89 9.88
CA SER A 159 -3.64 -2.12 10.15
C SER A 159 -4.52 -2.01 8.90
N ASN A 160 -4.03 -1.35 7.84
CA ASN A 160 -4.77 -1.08 6.61
C ASN A 160 -4.15 -1.77 5.37
N CYS A 161 -3.25 -2.72 5.59
CA CYS A 161 -2.42 -3.31 4.54
C CYS A 161 -3.22 -3.97 3.41
N VAL A 162 -4.42 -4.50 3.69
CA VAL A 162 -5.28 -5.15 2.68
C VAL A 162 -5.76 -4.12 1.64
N ILE A 163 -6.38 -3.02 2.09
CA ILE A 163 -6.91 -1.99 1.19
C ILE A 163 -5.77 -1.21 0.50
N LEU A 164 -4.65 -1.02 1.20
CA LEU A 164 -3.47 -0.35 0.65
C LEU A 164 -2.73 -1.22 -0.35
N LEU A 165 -2.76 -2.55 -0.20
CA LEU A 165 -2.22 -3.46 -1.21
C LEU A 165 -3.03 -3.39 -2.51
N GLU A 166 -4.35 -3.33 -2.42
CA GLU A 166 -5.22 -3.16 -3.61
C GLU A 166 -4.99 -1.80 -4.29
N ALA A 167 -4.87 -0.72 -3.51
CA ALA A 167 -4.56 0.61 -4.04
C ALA A 167 -3.18 0.67 -4.70
N SER A 168 -2.14 0.16 -4.02
CA SER A 168 -0.77 0.13 -4.55
C SER A 168 -0.62 -0.78 -5.76
N TYR A 169 -1.41 -1.87 -5.85
CA TYR A 169 -1.51 -2.71 -7.05
C TYR A 169 -2.07 -1.94 -8.24
N LYS A 170 -3.21 -1.23 -8.08
CA LYS A 170 -3.77 -0.37 -9.14
C LYS A 170 -2.81 0.74 -9.55
N LEU A 171 -2.17 1.38 -8.58
CA LEU A 171 -1.16 2.41 -8.81
C LEU A 171 0.16 1.84 -9.32
N ARG A 172 0.35 0.52 -9.39
CA ARG A 172 1.64 -0.14 -9.66
C ARG A 172 2.80 0.47 -8.87
N ASN A 173 2.54 0.93 -7.64
CA ASN A 173 3.54 1.57 -6.79
C ASN A 173 4.37 0.50 -6.07
N LYS A 174 5.56 0.21 -6.60
CA LYS A 174 6.43 -0.87 -6.13
C LYS A 174 6.76 -0.82 -4.65
N ILE A 175 7.09 0.37 -4.12
CA ILE A 175 7.55 0.53 -2.73
C ILE A 175 6.40 0.24 -1.77
N LEU A 176 5.26 0.90 -1.94
CA LEU A 176 4.10 0.70 -1.09
C LEU A 176 3.53 -0.72 -1.24
N PHE A 177 3.56 -1.28 -2.45
CA PHE A 177 3.10 -2.65 -2.70
C PHE A 177 3.90 -3.67 -1.92
N LYS A 178 5.24 -3.63 -2.00
CA LYS A 178 6.10 -4.58 -1.25
C LYS A 178 5.90 -4.45 0.26
N GLU A 179 5.79 -3.23 0.77
CA GLU A 179 5.51 -2.98 2.19
C GLU A 179 4.17 -3.60 2.63
N CYS A 180 3.09 -3.29 1.91
CA CYS A 180 1.76 -3.81 2.22
C CYS A 180 1.69 -5.33 2.05
N PHE A 181 2.42 -5.88 1.06
CA PHE A 181 2.47 -7.31 0.82
C PHE A 181 3.05 -8.04 2.03
N ILE A 182 4.19 -7.59 2.55
CA ILE A 182 4.80 -8.18 3.76
C ILE A 182 3.78 -8.18 4.93
N HIS A 183 3.05 -7.09 5.12
CA HIS A 183 2.05 -7.02 6.18
C HIS A 183 0.84 -7.95 5.98
N VAL A 184 0.36 -8.17 4.74
CA VAL A 184 -0.77 -9.12 4.53
C VAL A 184 -0.35 -10.58 4.69
N MET A 185 0.95 -10.89 4.63
CA MET A 185 1.45 -12.24 4.94
C MET A 185 1.35 -12.57 6.43
N GLY A 186 1.25 -11.55 7.29
CA GLY A 186 0.99 -11.71 8.71
C GLY A 186 -0.49 -11.50 9.10
N PRO A 187 -0.89 -11.90 10.31
CA PRO A 187 -0.16 -12.77 11.23
C PRO A 187 0.05 -14.19 10.66
N TRP A 188 1.12 -14.89 11.03
CA TRP A 188 1.44 -16.23 10.52
C TRP A 188 0.36 -17.25 10.87
N SER A 189 -0.23 -17.15 12.06
CA SER A 189 -1.36 -18.00 12.47
C SER A 189 -2.62 -17.76 11.64
N LYS A 190 -2.78 -16.56 11.07
CA LYS A 190 -3.96 -16.16 10.29
C LYS A 190 -3.58 -15.13 9.22
N PRO A 191 -2.92 -15.54 8.13
CA PRO A 191 -2.43 -14.59 7.13
C PRO A 191 -3.59 -13.82 6.49
N ARG A 192 -3.46 -12.50 6.38
CA ARG A 192 -4.53 -11.63 5.88
C ARG A 192 -4.71 -11.70 4.36
N PHE A 193 -3.75 -12.25 3.62
CA PHE A 193 -3.85 -12.38 2.16
C PHE A 193 -5.06 -13.23 1.72
N HIS A 194 -5.56 -14.13 2.57
CA HIS A 194 -6.80 -14.89 2.30
C HIS A 194 -8.02 -13.98 2.09
N GLY A 195 -8.02 -12.78 2.68
CA GLY A 195 -9.10 -11.79 2.58
C GLY A 195 -9.03 -10.86 1.37
N LEU A 196 -8.01 -10.98 0.51
CA LEU A 196 -7.85 -10.13 -0.68
C LEU A 196 -8.95 -10.39 -1.71
N LYS A 197 -9.39 -9.36 -2.45
CA LYS A 197 -10.40 -9.57 -3.50
C LYS A 197 -9.78 -10.07 -4.80
N GLU A 198 -8.64 -9.50 -5.17
CA GLU A 198 -7.93 -9.80 -6.41
C GLU A 198 -7.26 -11.19 -6.36
N GLN A 199 -7.61 -12.06 -7.31
CA GLN A 199 -7.12 -13.44 -7.34
C GLN A 199 -5.61 -13.50 -7.59
N LYS A 200 -5.08 -12.63 -8.46
CA LYS A 200 -3.62 -12.58 -8.70
C LYS A 200 -2.82 -12.30 -7.42
N LEU A 201 -3.35 -11.46 -6.54
CA LEU A 201 -2.70 -11.15 -5.26
C LEU A 201 -2.82 -12.31 -4.27
N LYS A 202 -3.97 -13.02 -4.26
CA LYS A 202 -4.17 -14.24 -3.47
C LYS A 202 -3.22 -15.35 -3.89
N ASP A 203 -3.05 -15.54 -5.19
CA ASP A 203 -2.18 -16.57 -5.75
C ASP A 203 -0.71 -16.29 -5.39
N LEU A 204 -0.27 -15.04 -5.56
CA LEU A 204 1.06 -14.60 -5.13
C LEU A 204 1.28 -14.81 -3.62
N GLY A 205 0.28 -14.43 -2.80
CA GLY A 205 0.31 -14.67 -1.35
C GLY A 205 0.43 -16.15 -1.01
N THR A 206 -0.36 -17.00 -1.66
CA THR A 206 -0.33 -18.46 -1.47
C THR A 206 1.02 -19.05 -1.84
N GLN A 207 1.56 -18.66 -2.99
CA GLN A 207 2.89 -19.11 -3.46
C GLN A 207 3.98 -18.72 -2.45
N LYS A 208 4.02 -17.46 -2.01
CA LYS A 208 5.02 -16.98 -1.05
C LYS A 208 4.85 -17.62 0.32
N HIS A 209 3.62 -17.88 0.76
CA HIS A 209 3.33 -18.60 1.99
C HIS A 209 3.87 -20.04 1.93
N MET A 210 3.61 -20.76 0.83
CA MET A 210 4.13 -22.13 0.62
C MET A 210 5.66 -22.17 0.59
N GLN A 211 6.30 -21.20 -0.06
CA GLN A 211 7.75 -21.06 -0.05
C GLN A 211 8.31 -20.91 1.38
N LEU A 212 7.67 -20.08 2.21
CA LEU A 212 8.09 -19.92 3.59
C LEU A 212 7.79 -21.16 4.45
N CYS A 213 6.67 -21.87 4.22
CA CYS A 213 6.42 -23.16 4.87
C CYS A 213 7.56 -24.15 4.61
N MET A 214 8.06 -24.23 3.38
CA MET A 214 9.20 -25.09 3.04
C MET A 214 10.47 -24.68 3.79
N GLN A 215 10.77 -23.38 3.88
CA GLN A 215 11.91 -22.87 4.65
C GLN A 215 11.79 -23.16 6.14
N ILE A 216 10.60 -23.03 6.71
CA ILE A 216 10.31 -23.38 8.11
C ILE A 216 10.57 -24.88 8.33
N MET A 217 10.06 -25.76 7.46
CA MET A 217 10.30 -27.20 7.56
C MET A 217 11.80 -27.55 7.51
N GLN A 218 12.54 -26.96 6.57
CA GLN A 218 13.98 -27.14 6.46
C GLN A 218 14.73 -26.65 7.71
N THR A 219 14.29 -25.54 8.28
CA THR A 219 14.87 -24.98 9.50
C THR A 219 14.60 -25.88 10.70
N GLN A 220 13.37 -26.38 10.87
CA GLN A 220 13.05 -27.33 11.93
C GLN A 220 13.88 -28.60 11.82
N LEU A 221 14.05 -29.13 10.60
CA LEU A 221 14.94 -30.28 10.36
C LEU A 221 16.39 -29.96 10.75
N GLY A 222 16.89 -28.77 10.39
CA GLY A 222 18.21 -28.30 10.78
C GLY A 222 18.40 -28.27 12.31
N LEU A 223 17.41 -27.77 13.06
CA LEU A 223 17.42 -27.79 14.53
C LEU A 223 17.47 -29.23 15.07
N VAL A 224 16.64 -30.14 14.53
CA VAL A 224 16.63 -31.56 14.92
C VAL A 224 17.98 -32.23 14.67
N VAL A 225 18.59 -31.98 13.52
CA VAL A 225 19.93 -32.49 13.19
C VAL A 225 20.98 -31.95 14.18
N MET A 226 20.91 -30.68 14.56
CA MET A 226 21.84 -30.11 15.55
C MET A 226 21.69 -30.78 16.93
N ILE A 227 20.46 -31.11 17.34
CA ILE A 227 20.20 -31.84 18.60
C ILE A 227 20.78 -33.26 18.53
N SER A 228 20.55 -33.98 17.42
CA SER A 228 20.93 -35.40 17.29
C SER A 228 22.43 -35.61 17.02
N THR A 229 23.08 -34.69 16.31
CA THR A 229 24.49 -34.82 15.90
C THR A 229 25.47 -34.11 16.83
N GLY A 230 25.00 -33.26 17.75
CA GLY A 230 25.85 -32.57 18.75
C GLY A 230 26.88 -33.49 19.47
N PRO A 231 26.52 -34.73 19.85
CA PRO A 231 27.46 -35.68 20.46
C PRO A 231 28.51 -36.26 19.50
N MET A 232 28.28 -36.23 18.18
CA MET A 232 29.11 -36.93 17.19
C MET A 232 30.15 -36.02 16.49
N VAL A 233 29.98 -34.69 16.52
CA VAL A 233 30.76 -33.76 15.67
C VAL A 233 31.69 -32.83 16.49
N ASN A 234 32.16 -33.26 17.67
CA ASN A 234 33.05 -32.49 18.55
C ASN A 234 32.50 -31.11 18.99
N TRP A 235 31.18 -30.94 19.09
CA TRP A 235 30.56 -29.69 19.59
C TRP A 235 30.43 -29.66 21.12
N GLY A 236 31.00 -30.66 21.80
CA GLY A 236 30.89 -30.92 23.24
C GLY A 236 29.78 -31.93 23.55
N GLU A 237 30.05 -32.88 24.46
CA GLU A 237 29.17 -34.02 24.83
C GLU A 237 27.75 -33.64 25.29
N HIS A 238 27.54 -32.36 25.62
CA HIS A 238 26.27 -31.85 26.16
C HIS A 238 25.59 -30.81 25.27
N SER A 239 26.20 -30.41 24.16
CA SER A 239 25.71 -29.31 23.30
C SER A 239 24.30 -29.55 22.74
N GLY A 240 24.03 -30.76 22.22
CA GLY A 240 22.70 -31.14 21.73
C GLY A 240 21.65 -31.21 22.83
N ARG A 241 22.03 -31.68 24.04
CA ARG A 241 21.12 -31.74 25.20
C ARG A 241 20.75 -30.35 25.72
N GLN A 242 21.72 -29.43 25.79
CA GLN A 242 21.48 -28.04 26.17
C GLN A 242 20.53 -27.34 25.19
N LEU A 243 20.73 -27.53 23.88
CA LEU A 243 19.83 -26.99 22.86
C LEU A 243 18.42 -27.61 22.97
N SER A 244 18.32 -28.93 23.17
CA SER A 244 17.03 -29.60 23.36
C SER A 244 16.28 -29.09 24.58
N ALA A 245 16.98 -28.87 25.70
CA ALA A 245 16.39 -28.32 26.91
C ALA A 245 15.87 -26.90 26.67
N ALA A 246 16.69 -26.03 26.07
CA ALA A 246 16.29 -24.66 25.77
C ALA A 246 15.10 -24.58 24.79
N ILE A 247 15.06 -25.44 23.78
CA ILE A 247 13.90 -25.57 22.88
C ILE A 247 12.64 -25.98 23.65
N SER A 248 12.76 -26.97 24.53
CA SER A 248 11.65 -27.45 25.35
C SER A 248 11.14 -26.37 26.30
N ASP A 249 12.04 -25.68 27.01
CA ASP A 249 11.70 -24.62 27.96
C ASP A 249 10.97 -23.47 27.26
N ILE A 250 11.53 -22.97 26.15
CA ILE A 250 10.89 -21.89 25.36
C ILE A 250 9.54 -22.35 24.82
N ALA A 251 9.44 -23.58 24.30
CA ALA A 251 8.18 -24.10 23.78
C ALA A 251 7.10 -24.22 24.88
N CYS A 252 7.49 -24.61 26.10
CA CYS A 252 6.58 -24.70 27.25
C CYS A 252 6.14 -23.32 27.74
N ASP A 253 7.07 -22.38 27.88
CA ASP A 253 6.83 -21.04 28.43
C ASP A 253 6.00 -20.16 27.50
N TYR A 254 6.13 -20.35 26.19
CA TYR A 254 5.49 -19.52 25.16
C TYR A 254 4.44 -20.27 24.32
N ALA A 255 4.02 -21.45 24.76
CA ALA A 255 2.86 -22.13 24.18
C ALA A 255 1.59 -21.29 24.40
N VAL A 256 0.85 -21.07 23.31
CA VAL A 256 -0.43 -20.35 23.33
C VAL A 256 -1.54 -21.36 23.11
N THR A 257 -2.61 -21.25 23.90
CA THR A 257 -3.83 -22.03 23.67
C THR A 257 -4.65 -21.38 22.56
N ASN A 258 -4.98 -22.14 21.54
CA ASN A 258 -5.90 -21.78 20.46
C ASN A 258 -7.02 -22.83 20.35
N ASP A 259 -7.96 -22.61 19.43
CA ASP A 259 -9.11 -23.49 19.20
C ASP A 259 -8.71 -24.94 18.85
N ASN A 260 -7.47 -25.15 18.38
CA ASN A 260 -6.91 -26.45 18.01
C ASN A 260 -5.97 -27.04 19.09
N GLY A 261 -5.89 -26.44 20.27
CA GLY A 261 -5.04 -26.88 21.38
C GLY A 261 -3.88 -25.93 21.70
N LYS A 262 -2.77 -26.45 22.26
CA LYS A 262 -1.56 -25.65 22.48
C LYS A 262 -0.72 -25.58 21.20
N GLY A 263 -0.36 -24.38 20.77
CA GLY A 263 0.50 -24.11 19.62
C GLY A 263 1.58 -23.08 19.92
N LEU A 264 2.53 -22.92 19.00
CA LEU A 264 3.59 -21.92 19.10
C LEU A 264 3.33 -20.75 18.17
N ILE A 265 3.66 -19.54 18.63
CA ILE A 265 3.83 -18.39 17.74
C ILE A 265 5.22 -18.52 17.11
N VAL A 266 5.27 -19.13 15.92
CA VAL A 266 6.54 -19.57 15.29
C VAL A 266 7.57 -18.43 15.16
N PRO A 267 7.21 -17.22 14.69
CA PRO A 267 8.19 -16.12 14.60
C PRO A 267 8.78 -15.71 15.96
N LEU A 268 7.94 -15.62 17.00
CA LEU A 268 8.38 -15.35 18.37
C LEU A 268 9.27 -16.47 18.90
N TYR A 269 8.85 -17.72 18.70
CA TYR A 269 9.62 -18.90 19.12
C TYR A 269 11.03 -18.88 18.52
N TYR A 270 11.16 -18.64 17.21
CA TYR A 270 12.47 -18.49 16.56
C TYR A 270 13.28 -17.31 17.09
N ARG A 271 12.63 -16.18 17.37
CA ARG A 271 13.30 -15.02 17.98
C ARG A 271 13.89 -15.37 19.35
N LEU A 272 13.16 -16.12 20.16
CA LEU A 272 13.58 -16.53 21.50
C LEU A 272 14.74 -17.54 21.45
N LEU A 273 14.76 -18.44 20.47
CA LEU A 273 15.91 -19.34 20.25
C LEU A 273 17.21 -18.58 19.98
N CYS A 274 17.15 -17.45 19.29
CA CYS A 274 18.30 -16.57 19.08
C CYS A 274 18.70 -15.76 20.33
N ARG A 275 17.98 -15.90 21.45
CA ARG A 275 18.25 -15.19 22.71
C ARG A 275 18.60 -16.14 23.87
N ILE A 276 18.82 -17.42 23.58
CA ILE A 276 19.29 -18.39 24.57
C ILE A 276 20.62 -17.87 25.17
N PRO A 277 20.84 -17.98 26.51
CA PRO A 277 22.02 -17.42 27.15
C PRO A 277 23.34 -17.86 26.50
N PRO A 278 24.35 -16.95 26.43
CA PRO A 278 25.67 -17.27 25.91
C PRO A 278 26.32 -18.33 26.79
N GLY A 279 26.50 -19.52 26.22
CA GLY A 279 26.95 -20.74 26.92
C GLY A 279 26.70 -21.99 26.09
N THR A 280 25.72 -21.94 25.19
CA THR A 280 25.46 -23.00 24.20
C THR A 280 26.38 -22.83 22.99
N VAL A 281 27.31 -23.77 22.78
CA VAL A 281 28.24 -23.80 21.62
C VAL A 281 27.52 -23.74 20.26
N LEU A 282 26.24 -24.15 20.24
CA LEU A 282 25.40 -24.18 19.03
C LEU A 282 24.69 -22.86 18.73
N LEU A 283 24.70 -21.88 19.64
CA LEU A 283 23.96 -20.62 19.45
C LEU A 283 24.30 -19.92 18.13
N PRO A 284 25.58 -19.76 17.72
CA PRO A 284 25.89 -19.14 16.43
C PRO A 284 25.33 -19.93 15.23
N LYS A 285 25.20 -21.25 15.35
CA LYS A 285 24.64 -22.10 14.28
C LYS A 285 23.12 -21.98 14.22
N VAL A 286 22.46 -21.93 15.37
CA VAL A 286 21.02 -21.67 15.49
C VAL A 286 20.69 -20.30 14.93
N GLU A 287 21.45 -19.27 15.30
CA GLU A 287 21.30 -17.92 14.75
C GLU A 287 21.48 -17.90 13.24
N ASN A 288 22.54 -18.50 12.71
CA ASN A 288 22.77 -18.55 11.26
C ASN A 288 21.65 -19.28 10.50
N LEU A 289 21.09 -20.33 11.10
CA LEU A 289 19.96 -21.07 10.54
C LEU A 289 18.67 -20.23 10.52
N LEU A 290 18.40 -19.48 11.59
CA LEU A 290 17.15 -18.72 11.77
C LEU A 290 17.18 -17.32 11.16
N LYS A 291 18.37 -16.73 11.01
CA LYS A 291 18.59 -15.35 10.54
C LYS A 291 17.85 -15.02 9.24
N PRO A 292 17.82 -15.89 8.19
CA PRO A 292 17.10 -15.59 6.96
C PRO A 292 15.61 -15.32 7.17
N MET A 293 14.94 -16.09 8.04
CA MET A 293 13.50 -15.94 8.31
C MET A 293 13.19 -14.80 9.27
N LEU A 294 14.15 -14.45 10.13
CA LEU A 294 13.99 -13.42 11.15
C LEU A 294 14.32 -12.00 10.64
N LYS A 295 14.90 -11.89 9.45
CA LYS A 295 15.21 -10.62 8.80
C LYS A 295 13.93 -9.87 8.41
N SER A 296 13.94 -8.55 8.59
CA SER A 296 12.92 -7.66 8.03
C SER A 296 13.32 -7.18 6.63
N GLN A 297 12.36 -7.22 5.70
CA GLN A 297 12.45 -6.64 4.36
C GLN A 297 11.55 -5.40 4.22
N LEU A 298 10.97 -4.91 5.33
CA LEU A 298 10.23 -3.65 5.35
C LEU A 298 11.20 -2.48 5.06
N VAL A 299 10.76 -1.55 4.21
CA VAL A 299 11.55 -0.39 3.78
C VAL A 299 10.94 0.91 4.30
N LEU A 300 9.62 0.96 4.47
CA LEU A 300 8.92 2.14 4.97
C LEU A 300 8.83 2.15 6.50
N ASP A 301 8.70 0.99 7.15
CA ASP A 301 8.76 0.87 8.61
C ASP A 301 10.19 1.16 9.13
N LYS A 302 10.33 2.29 9.84
CA LYS A 302 11.58 2.74 10.46
C LYS A 302 11.71 2.37 11.95
N SER A 303 10.81 1.55 12.50
CA SER A 303 10.82 1.17 13.92
C SER A 303 11.97 0.25 14.30
N GLY A 304 12.62 -0.38 13.32
CA GLY A 304 13.72 -1.34 13.55
C GLY A 304 13.25 -2.69 14.10
N LYS A 305 11.94 -2.89 14.30
CA LYS A 305 11.38 -4.16 14.77
C LYS A 305 11.57 -5.26 13.74
N GLN A 306 11.84 -6.46 14.22
CA GLN A 306 12.00 -7.64 13.38
C GLN A 306 10.87 -8.65 13.61
N ALA A 307 10.91 -9.76 12.85
CA ALA A 307 9.99 -10.87 13.05
C ALA A 307 10.09 -11.41 14.49
N GLY A 308 8.94 -11.64 15.12
CA GLY A 308 8.85 -12.08 16.52
C GLY A 308 8.90 -10.94 17.54
N GLU A 309 8.81 -9.66 17.13
CA GLU A 309 8.94 -8.52 18.04
C GLU A 309 7.76 -7.54 17.96
N GLY A 310 7.27 -7.08 19.13
CA GLY A 310 6.25 -6.05 19.22
C GLY A 310 4.98 -6.39 18.42
N ILE A 311 4.61 -5.52 17.47
CA ILE A 311 3.43 -5.74 16.60
C ILE A 311 3.65 -6.87 15.58
N TYR A 312 4.89 -7.33 15.40
CA TYR A 312 5.29 -8.41 14.49
C TYR A 312 5.58 -9.73 15.23
N MET A 313 5.08 -9.87 16.46
CA MET A 313 5.26 -11.07 17.28
C MET A 313 4.86 -12.35 16.55
N ASP A 314 3.74 -12.32 15.83
CA ASP A 314 3.27 -13.42 14.99
C ASP A 314 3.41 -13.08 13.51
N SER A 315 4.54 -12.50 13.07
CA SER A 315 4.74 -12.19 11.64
C SER A 315 6.17 -12.45 11.21
N PHE A 316 6.31 -13.12 10.08
CA PHE A 316 7.56 -13.13 9.32
C PHE A 316 7.61 -11.91 8.40
N LEU A 317 8.77 -11.29 8.33
CA LEU A 317 9.00 -10.07 7.56
C LEU A 317 10.04 -10.28 6.44
N CYS A 318 10.44 -11.53 6.21
CA CYS A 318 11.52 -11.90 5.31
C CYS A 318 11.09 -12.08 3.85
N PHE A 319 9.83 -11.78 3.52
CA PHE A 319 9.31 -11.96 2.17
C PHE A 319 10.00 -11.01 1.19
N GLU A 320 10.47 -11.58 0.10
CA GLU A 320 11.04 -10.84 -1.02
C GLU A 320 10.19 -11.06 -2.25
N ILE A 321 9.84 -9.96 -2.92
CA ILE A 321 9.14 -9.95 -4.20
C ILE A 321 10.13 -9.34 -5.19
N THR A 322 10.55 -10.14 -6.15
CA THR A 322 11.39 -9.68 -7.27
C THR A 322 10.56 -8.86 -8.27
N ASP A 323 11.21 -8.23 -9.24
CA ASP A 323 10.48 -7.38 -10.21
C ASP A 323 9.69 -8.24 -11.20
N GLU A 324 10.16 -9.47 -11.43
CA GLU A 324 9.51 -10.51 -12.24
C GLU A 324 8.28 -11.12 -11.57
N GLU A 325 8.19 -11.02 -10.24
CA GLU A 325 7.06 -11.51 -9.44
C GLU A 325 6.01 -10.44 -9.18
N LEU A 326 6.24 -9.19 -9.61
CA LEU A 326 5.22 -8.16 -9.54
C LEU A 326 4.03 -8.55 -10.43
N PRO A 327 2.78 -8.33 -9.97
CA PRO A 327 1.60 -8.70 -10.74
C PRO A 327 1.30 -7.77 -11.93
N TRP A 328 2.26 -6.92 -12.30
CA TRP A 328 2.26 -6.04 -13.47
C TRP A 328 3.65 -6.05 -14.13
N ASP A 329 3.71 -5.73 -15.42
CA ASP A 329 4.98 -5.57 -16.12
C ASP A 329 5.60 -4.20 -15.79
N VAL A 330 6.80 -4.21 -15.21
CA VAL A 330 7.55 -3.01 -14.83
C VAL A 330 7.96 -2.17 -16.04
N LYS A 331 8.05 -2.76 -17.23
CA LYS A 331 8.38 -2.05 -18.48
C LYS A 331 7.15 -1.43 -19.15
N GLN A 332 5.96 -1.79 -18.70
CA GLN A 332 4.72 -1.29 -19.30
C GLN A 332 4.47 0.17 -18.89
N THR A 333 4.45 1.07 -19.86
CA THR A 333 4.15 2.49 -19.66
C THR A 333 2.66 2.81 -19.78
N THR A 334 1.86 1.89 -20.34
CA THR A 334 0.40 1.98 -20.40
C THR A 334 -0.21 1.33 -19.15
N TRP A 335 -1.14 2.01 -18.51
CA TRP A 335 -1.79 1.57 -17.26
C TRP A 335 -3.02 0.73 -17.51
#